data_AF-A0A221W1K3-F1
#
_entry.id   AF-A0A221W1K3-F1
#
_cell.length_a   1.000
_cell.length_b   1.000
_cell.length_c   1.000
_cell.angle_alpha   90.00
_cell.angle_beta   90.00
_cell.angle_gamma   90.00
#
_symmetry.space_group_name_H-M   'P 1'
#
loop_
_entity.id
_entity.type
_entity.pdbx_description
1 polymer ?
#
loop_
_entity_poly.entity_id
_entity_poly.type
_entity_poly.pdbx_seq_one_letter_code
_entity_poly.pdbx_strand_id
1 'polypeptide(L)'
;MSGGTGEPAVSPALSVRDRLVDGAYTAGWRLVRLLPERAARLLFQAGADLTVRRGGRGVEQLRRNLRRVAPTLSEPQLDDLVRRSMRSYLRYWREAFRLPAMDLRAVSVRVDAGVEGREHLDAALARGRGAIAVLPHSGNWDIAGVWAVSRYGGFTSVVERLRPEPLYRRFVAYRESMGFEILPHDGGRRMMSTLLARLRENRLLCLIADRDLSRRGVEVEFFGETTRMASGPARLAAATGAALVPAACEFTEDGWSIRLHEAVPVSGSSPAEIKAATQLVADAFAADIAGRPEDWHMLQPLWLADLSARRRALLAGDGNEAAGAPRVEGENAATQADDVTSGAAPDDDIEEWDAVSGQAGSGLAAGEDTGQAVAGQDSAAEGAAPGTGRARRSAAAEGSDAPSASPAVQASAADGRSERESGRAEPPS
;
A
#
# COMPACT_ATOMS: atom_id res chain seq x y z
N MET A 1 -2.99 -21.90 -48.52
CA MET A 1 -1.57 -21.50 -48.35
C MET A 1 -1.59 -20.03 -47.98
N SER A 2 -1.11 -19.53 -46.84
CA SER A 2 -0.39 -20.09 -45.70
C SER A 2 -0.85 -19.36 -44.44
N GLY A 3 -1.03 -20.10 -43.35
CA GLY A 3 -1.19 -19.52 -42.02
C GLY A 3 0.15 -19.07 -41.46
N GLY A 4 0.21 -17.84 -40.93
CA GLY A 4 1.32 -17.37 -40.11
C GLY A 4 0.99 -17.59 -38.64
N THR A 5 1.48 -18.70 -38.09
CA THR A 5 1.52 -18.93 -36.64
C THR A 5 2.52 -17.97 -36.03
N GLY A 6 2.05 -16.95 -35.30
CA GLY A 6 2.91 -16.13 -34.45
C GLY A 6 3.49 -17.00 -33.33
N GLU A 7 4.79 -17.25 -33.41
CA GLU A 7 5.57 -17.86 -32.34
C GLU A 7 5.43 -17.01 -31.06
N PRO A 8 5.15 -17.62 -29.89
CA PRO A 8 5.17 -16.88 -28.63
C PRO A 8 6.61 -16.45 -28.32
N ALA A 9 6.80 -15.15 -28.07
CA ALA A 9 8.08 -14.59 -27.67
C ALA A 9 8.69 -15.41 -26.51
N VAL A 10 9.86 -16.01 -26.78
CA VAL A 10 10.64 -16.77 -25.81
C VAL A 10 10.97 -15.85 -24.64
N SER A 11 10.48 -16.19 -23.44
CA SER A 11 10.82 -15.45 -22.22
C SER A 11 12.34 -15.54 -21.98
N PRO A 12 13.03 -14.43 -21.64
CA PRO A 12 14.48 -14.48 -21.45
C PRO A 12 14.85 -15.47 -20.34
N ALA A 13 15.94 -16.21 -20.55
CA ALA A 13 16.43 -17.17 -19.57
C ALA A 13 16.74 -16.45 -18.23
N LEU A 14 16.24 -17.00 -17.13
CA LEU A 14 16.44 -16.44 -15.79
C LEU A 14 17.94 -16.24 -15.49
N SER A 15 18.31 -15.13 -14.85
CA SER A 15 19.70 -14.95 -14.40
C SER A 15 20.02 -15.92 -13.25
N VAL A 16 21.31 -16.15 -12.97
CA VAL A 16 21.75 -16.96 -11.81
C VAL A 16 21.21 -16.37 -10.51
N ARG A 17 21.21 -15.04 -10.40
CA ARG A 17 20.67 -14.30 -9.25
C ARG A 17 19.16 -14.49 -9.10
N ASP A 18 18.40 -14.43 -10.20
CA ASP A 18 16.95 -14.68 -10.18
C ASP A 18 16.61 -16.08 -9.70
N ARG A 19 17.39 -17.09 -10.13
CA ARG A 19 17.24 -18.47 -9.65
C ARG A 19 17.55 -18.62 -8.17
N LEU A 20 18.56 -17.93 -7.66
CA LEU A 20 18.90 -17.96 -6.22
C LEU A 20 17.81 -17.30 -5.37
N VAL A 21 17.28 -16.16 -5.81
CA VAL A 21 16.18 -15.47 -5.13
C VAL A 21 14.93 -16.33 -5.14
N ASP A 22 14.52 -16.85 -6.31
CA ASP A 22 13.35 -17.74 -6.41
C ASP A 22 13.51 -19.00 -5.54
N GLY A 23 14.72 -19.58 -5.53
CA GLY A 23 15.07 -20.72 -4.69
C GLY A 23 14.99 -20.42 -3.19
N ALA A 24 15.52 -19.28 -2.74
CA ALA A 24 15.48 -18.86 -1.35
C ALA A 24 14.04 -18.65 -0.85
N TYR A 25 13.21 -17.98 -1.66
CA TYR A 25 11.77 -17.82 -1.36
C TYR A 25 11.06 -19.17 -1.34
N THR A 26 11.31 -20.04 -2.32
CA THR A 26 10.72 -21.40 -2.36
C THR A 26 11.09 -22.21 -1.13
N ALA A 27 12.36 -22.17 -0.73
CA ALA A 27 12.85 -22.82 0.48
C ALA A 27 12.19 -22.22 1.72
N GLY A 28 12.08 -20.89 1.81
CA GLY A 28 11.37 -20.19 2.89
C GLY A 28 9.93 -20.70 3.04
N TRP A 29 9.15 -20.67 1.96
CA TRP A 29 7.78 -21.19 1.98
C TRP A 29 7.71 -22.65 2.39
N ARG A 30 8.64 -23.51 1.97
CA ARG A 30 8.61 -24.96 2.27
C ARG A 30 9.10 -25.30 3.67
N LEU A 31 10.14 -24.62 4.15
CA LEU A 31 10.86 -25.00 5.37
C LEU A 31 10.31 -24.27 6.60
N VAL A 32 9.97 -22.98 6.47
CA VAL A 32 9.54 -22.17 7.61
C VAL A 32 8.21 -22.68 8.19
N ARG A 33 7.34 -23.26 7.36
CA ARG A 33 6.10 -23.91 7.81
C ARG A 33 6.30 -25.16 8.67
N LEU A 34 7.46 -25.81 8.56
CA LEU A 34 7.77 -27.05 9.28
C LEU A 34 8.42 -26.79 10.65
N LEU A 35 8.93 -25.57 10.87
CA LEU A 35 9.58 -25.20 12.12
C LEU A 35 8.55 -24.94 13.23
N PRO A 36 8.80 -25.41 14.47
CA PRO A 36 8.02 -24.99 15.62
C PRO A 36 8.01 -23.46 15.77
N GLU A 37 6.89 -22.89 16.20
CA GLU A 37 6.69 -21.43 16.32
C GLU A 37 7.85 -20.72 17.03
N ARG A 38 8.30 -21.27 18.17
CA ARG A 38 9.39 -20.71 18.96
C ARG A 38 10.71 -20.68 18.18
N ALA A 39 11.03 -21.77 17.48
CA ALA A 39 12.25 -21.87 16.69
C ALA A 39 12.24 -20.90 15.50
N ALA A 40 11.11 -20.85 14.75
CA ALA A 40 10.94 -19.89 13.66
C ALA A 40 11.07 -18.44 14.15
N ARG A 41 10.47 -18.10 15.29
CA ARG A 41 10.57 -16.77 15.88
C ARG A 41 12.02 -16.39 16.21
N LEU A 42 12.73 -17.26 16.92
CA LEU A 42 14.12 -17.00 17.30
C LEU A 42 15.05 -16.90 16.08
N LEU A 43 14.84 -17.75 15.07
CA LEU A 43 15.60 -17.71 13.82
C LEU A 43 15.45 -16.37 13.10
N PHE A 44 14.22 -15.89 12.92
CA PHE A 44 13.97 -14.61 12.23
C PHE A 44 14.42 -13.41 13.07
N GLN A 45 14.29 -13.46 14.41
CA GLN A 45 14.85 -12.42 15.29
C GLN A 45 16.37 -12.35 15.19
N ALA A 46 17.06 -13.50 15.24
CA ALA A 46 18.51 -13.56 15.08
C ALA A 46 18.94 -13.09 13.67
N GLY A 47 18.19 -13.46 12.63
CA GLY A 47 18.40 -12.98 11.27
C GLY A 47 18.26 -11.46 11.14
N ALA A 48 17.27 -10.87 11.80
CA ALA A 48 17.06 -9.42 11.83
C ALA A 48 18.24 -8.72 12.51
N ASP A 49 18.62 -9.18 13.71
CA ASP A 49 19.73 -8.60 14.47
C ASP A 49 21.05 -8.70 13.71
N LEU A 50 21.30 -9.83 13.05
CA LEU A 50 22.49 -10.01 12.21
C LEU A 50 22.47 -9.10 10.99
N THR A 51 21.30 -8.88 10.38
CA THR A 51 21.14 -7.97 9.24
C THR A 51 21.44 -6.52 9.64
N VAL A 52 20.94 -6.09 10.81
CA VAL A 52 21.23 -4.78 11.38
C VAL A 52 22.72 -4.63 11.68
N ARG A 53 23.33 -5.63 12.32
CA ARG A 53 24.78 -5.64 12.63
C ARG A 53 25.66 -5.54 11.39
N ARG A 54 25.21 -6.08 10.25
CA ARG A 54 25.93 -5.99 8.97
C ARG A 54 25.82 -4.63 8.28
N GLY A 55 24.85 -3.79 8.65
CA GLY A 55 24.76 -2.41 8.15
C GLY A 55 24.61 -2.24 6.64
N GLY A 56 23.83 -3.12 5.98
CA GLY A 56 23.62 -3.04 4.53
C GLY A 56 22.84 -1.79 4.09
N ARG A 57 22.90 -1.44 2.79
CA ARG A 57 22.23 -0.25 2.21
C ARG A 57 20.75 -0.11 2.60
N GLY A 58 19.99 -1.22 2.64
CA GLY A 58 18.58 -1.21 3.05
C GLY A 58 18.35 -0.89 4.52
N VAL A 59 19.27 -1.30 5.41
CA VAL A 59 19.22 -0.95 6.85
C VAL A 59 19.55 0.53 7.03
N GLU A 60 20.53 1.04 6.28
CA GLU A 60 20.89 2.46 6.30
C GLU A 60 19.74 3.32 5.77
N GLN A 61 19.08 2.90 4.69
CA GLN A 61 17.90 3.60 4.18
C GLN A 61 16.73 3.54 5.19
N LEU A 62 16.50 2.39 5.83
CA LEU A 62 15.52 2.26 6.91
C LEU A 62 15.84 3.24 8.06
N ARG A 63 17.11 3.37 8.46
CA ARG A 63 17.55 4.33 9.47
C ARG A 63 17.21 5.77 9.07
N ARG A 64 17.49 6.16 7.83
CA ARG A 64 17.17 7.50 7.29
C ARG A 64 15.67 7.77 7.27
N ASN A 65 14.88 6.77 6.91
CA ASN A 65 13.43 6.88 6.90
C ASN A 65 12.88 7.05 8.32
N LEU A 66 13.34 6.23 9.28
CA LEU A 66 12.92 6.31 10.68
C LEU A 66 13.39 7.59 11.38
N ARG A 67 14.51 8.20 10.95
CA ARG A 67 14.93 9.52 11.45
C ARG A 67 13.90 10.61 11.17
N ARG A 68 13.21 10.56 10.03
CA ARG A 68 12.15 11.52 9.68
C ARG A 68 10.88 11.30 10.48
N VAL A 69 10.55 10.03 10.74
CA VAL A 69 9.40 9.65 11.57
C VAL A 69 9.62 10.05 13.03
N ALA A 70 10.84 9.89 13.54
CA ALA A 70 11.17 10.14 14.95
C ALA A 70 12.42 11.05 15.09
N PRO A 71 12.31 12.34 14.72
CA PRO A 71 13.46 13.25 14.60
C PRO A 71 14.10 13.62 15.94
N THR A 72 13.39 13.43 17.04
CA THR A 72 13.84 13.77 18.40
C THR A 72 14.61 12.64 19.10
N LEU A 73 14.69 11.44 18.50
CA LEU A 73 15.41 10.32 19.10
C LEU A 73 16.93 10.56 19.04
N SER A 74 17.60 10.23 20.14
CA SER A 74 19.08 10.12 20.17
C SER A 74 19.57 8.96 19.30
N GLU A 75 20.85 8.96 18.92
CA GLU A 75 21.44 7.88 18.11
C GLU A 75 21.21 6.46 18.71
N PRO A 76 21.40 6.23 20.02
CA PRO A 76 21.13 4.92 20.61
C PRO A 76 19.65 4.51 20.57
N GLN A 77 18.73 5.47 20.71
CA GLN A 77 17.30 5.22 20.61
C GLN A 77 16.89 4.90 19.17
N LEU A 78 17.49 5.58 18.19
CA LEU A 78 17.29 5.25 16.78
C LEU A 78 17.88 3.88 16.41
N ASP A 79 19.06 3.54 16.94
CA ASP A 79 19.66 2.20 16.77
C ASP A 79 18.72 1.10 17.26
N ASP A 80 18.06 1.33 18.40
CA ASP A 80 17.05 0.41 18.91
C ASP A 80 15.81 0.34 18.02
N LEU A 81 15.29 1.50 17.57
CA LEU A 81 14.14 1.55 16.68
C LEU A 81 14.42 0.82 15.35
N VAL A 82 15.60 1.01 14.74
CA VAL A 82 16.02 0.28 13.53
C VAL A 82 16.06 -1.23 13.79
N ARG A 83 16.55 -1.66 14.95
CA ARG A 83 16.57 -3.08 15.34
C ARG A 83 15.17 -3.65 15.49
N ARG A 84 14.28 -2.96 16.20
CA ARG A 84 12.87 -3.36 16.35
C ARG A 84 12.15 -3.40 15.01
N SER A 85 12.40 -2.42 14.15
CA SER A 85 11.81 -2.36 12.81
C SER A 85 12.29 -3.51 11.91
N MET A 86 13.57 -3.85 11.92
CA MET A 86 14.06 -5.02 11.19
C MET A 86 13.50 -6.35 11.71
N ARG A 87 13.27 -6.47 13.02
CA ARG A 87 12.58 -7.63 13.60
C ARG A 87 11.12 -7.67 13.17
N SER A 88 10.45 -6.53 13.11
CA SER A 88 9.07 -6.40 12.62
C SER A 88 8.95 -6.79 11.13
N TYR A 89 9.83 -6.25 10.28
CA TYR A 89 9.94 -6.62 8.87
C TYR A 89 10.14 -8.13 8.65
N LEU A 90 11.02 -8.76 9.43
CA LEU A 90 11.23 -10.20 9.35
C LEU A 90 10.10 -11.02 10.01
N ARG A 91 9.34 -10.44 10.95
CA ARG A 91 8.09 -11.04 11.45
C ARG A 91 7.06 -11.15 10.33
N TYR A 92 6.88 -10.10 9.52
CA TYR A 92 6.00 -10.15 8.34
C TYR A 92 6.36 -11.32 7.43
N TRP A 93 7.63 -11.45 7.02
CA TRP A 93 8.06 -12.55 6.14
C TRP A 93 7.87 -13.94 6.75
N ARG A 94 8.22 -14.11 8.03
CA ARG A 94 8.00 -15.36 8.76
C ARG A 94 6.52 -15.77 8.72
N GLU A 95 5.63 -14.82 8.93
CA GLU A 95 4.19 -15.06 8.94
C GLU A 95 3.66 -15.30 7.53
N ALA A 96 4.06 -14.51 6.53
CA ALA A 96 3.68 -14.71 5.13
C ALA A 96 4.06 -16.11 4.61
N PHE A 97 5.21 -16.66 5.02
CA PHE A 97 5.61 -18.01 4.65
C PHE A 97 4.73 -19.11 5.26
N ARG A 98 4.04 -18.83 6.37
CA ARG A 98 3.28 -19.81 7.15
C ARG A 98 1.78 -19.65 7.01
N LEU A 99 1.31 -18.45 6.71
CA LEU A 99 -0.09 -18.06 6.67
C LEU A 99 -0.99 -19.04 5.89
N PRO A 100 -0.63 -19.54 4.69
CA PRO A 100 -1.49 -20.45 3.94
C PRO A 100 -1.67 -21.83 4.59
N ALA A 101 -0.77 -22.20 5.50
CA ALA A 101 -0.82 -23.45 6.25
C ALA A 101 -1.46 -23.27 7.64
N MET A 102 -1.84 -22.05 8.01
CA MET A 102 -2.52 -21.77 9.28
C MET A 102 -4.03 -21.99 9.14
N ASP A 103 -4.70 -22.13 10.29
CA ASP A 103 -6.16 -22.04 10.33
C ASP A 103 -6.59 -20.58 10.10
N LEU A 104 -6.95 -20.27 8.85
CA LEU A 104 -7.34 -18.92 8.44
C LEU A 104 -8.59 -18.42 9.17
N ARG A 105 -9.50 -19.31 9.60
CA ARG A 105 -10.67 -18.93 10.41
C ARG A 105 -10.22 -18.48 11.79
N ALA A 106 -9.35 -19.26 12.45
CA ALA A 106 -8.82 -18.88 13.75
C ALA A 106 -7.98 -17.59 13.69
N VAL A 107 -7.22 -17.39 12.60
CA VAL A 107 -6.51 -16.13 12.34
C VAL A 107 -7.50 -14.97 12.23
N SER A 108 -8.53 -15.10 11.39
CA SER A 108 -9.54 -14.05 11.21
C SER A 108 -10.24 -13.67 12.52
N VAL A 109 -10.61 -14.64 13.37
CA VAL A 109 -11.23 -14.38 14.68
C VAL A 109 -10.29 -13.60 15.60
N ARG A 110 -9.00 -13.95 15.61
CA ARG A 110 -8.01 -13.25 16.43
C ARG A 110 -7.79 -11.81 15.98
N VAL A 111 -7.74 -11.60 14.66
CA VAL A 111 -7.61 -10.25 14.08
C VAL A 111 -8.84 -9.42 14.40
N ASP A 112 -10.06 -9.97 14.26
CA ASP A 112 -11.32 -9.24 14.48
C ASP A 112 -11.39 -8.62 15.88
N ALA A 113 -10.84 -9.28 16.90
CA ALA A 113 -10.77 -8.76 18.26
C ALA A 113 -9.91 -7.49 18.43
N GLY A 114 -9.01 -7.22 17.49
CA GLY A 114 -8.14 -6.04 17.45
C GLY A 114 -8.46 -5.06 16.32
N VAL A 115 -9.65 -5.16 15.71
CA VAL A 115 -10.09 -4.22 14.67
C VAL A 115 -10.81 -3.03 15.32
N GLU A 116 -10.30 -1.83 15.05
CA GLU A 116 -10.88 -0.55 15.45
C GLU A 116 -11.44 0.18 14.22
N GLY A 117 -12.57 0.88 14.38
CA GLY A 117 -13.19 1.68 13.31
C GLY A 117 -13.86 0.88 12.20
N ARG A 118 -14.19 -0.40 12.44
CA ARG A 118 -14.89 -1.29 11.48
C ARG A 118 -16.16 -0.66 10.93
N GLU A 119 -16.88 0.08 11.75
CA GLU A 119 -18.08 0.81 11.41
C GLU A 119 -17.91 1.75 10.21
N HIS A 120 -16.72 2.31 9.98
CA HIS A 120 -16.47 3.18 8.82
C HIS A 120 -16.54 2.41 7.51
N LEU A 121 -15.96 1.21 7.48
CA LEU A 121 -15.97 0.36 6.28
C LEU A 121 -17.33 -0.31 6.08
N ASP A 122 -17.96 -0.77 7.17
CA ASP A 122 -19.32 -1.33 7.15
C ASP A 122 -20.33 -0.28 6.64
N ALA A 123 -20.27 0.96 7.15
CA ALA A 123 -21.10 2.07 6.68
C ALA A 123 -20.80 2.45 5.23
N ALA A 124 -19.53 2.44 4.81
CA ALA A 124 -19.15 2.71 3.43
C ALA A 124 -19.79 1.73 2.44
N LEU A 125 -19.71 0.43 2.73
CA LEU A 125 -20.29 -0.63 1.89
C LEU A 125 -21.83 -0.63 1.95
N ALA A 126 -22.43 -0.24 3.08
CA ALA A 126 -23.88 -0.09 3.19
C ALA A 126 -24.46 0.99 2.24
N ARG A 127 -23.65 1.96 1.80
CA ARG A 127 -24.06 2.99 0.81
C ARG A 127 -24.17 2.47 -0.62
N GLY A 128 -23.71 1.25 -0.91
CA GLY A 128 -23.89 0.65 -2.24
C GLY A 128 -22.94 1.16 -3.34
N ARG A 129 -21.85 1.86 -3.00
CA ARG A 129 -20.91 2.48 -3.96
C ARG A 129 -19.50 1.89 -3.95
N GLY A 130 -19.29 0.83 -3.18
CA GLY A 130 -17.98 0.23 -2.94
C GLY A 130 -17.14 1.01 -1.94
N ALA A 131 -16.02 0.40 -1.55
CA ALA A 131 -15.07 1.01 -0.63
C ALA A 131 -13.63 0.67 -1.03
N ILE A 132 -12.72 1.57 -0.73
CA ILE A 132 -11.28 1.43 -0.96
C ILE A 132 -10.60 1.55 0.40
N ALA A 133 -10.17 0.43 0.97
CA ALA A 133 -9.24 0.43 2.08
C ALA A 133 -7.83 0.75 1.54
N VAL A 134 -7.29 1.91 1.91
CA VAL A 134 -5.98 2.38 1.47
C VAL A 134 -5.01 2.33 2.64
N LEU A 135 -3.86 1.69 2.47
CA LEU A 135 -2.96 1.37 3.58
C LEU A 135 -1.48 1.58 3.20
N PRO A 136 -0.57 1.79 4.18
CA PRO A 136 0.86 1.78 3.95
C PRO A 136 1.42 0.35 4.00
N HIS A 137 2.70 0.19 3.67
CA HIS A 137 3.43 -1.05 3.90
C HIS A 137 3.75 -1.22 5.41
N SER A 138 2.73 -1.36 6.26
CA SER A 138 2.88 -1.51 7.71
C SER A 138 2.32 -2.84 8.21
N GLY A 139 2.97 -3.43 9.21
CA GLY A 139 2.52 -4.64 9.89
C GLY A 139 2.31 -5.81 8.92
N ASN A 140 1.19 -6.52 9.07
CA ASN A 140 0.87 -7.66 8.21
C ASN A 140 -0.45 -7.47 7.46
N TRP A 141 -0.36 -6.83 6.29
CA TRP A 141 -1.50 -6.59 5.40
C TRP A 141 -2.08 -7.87 4.78
N ASP A 142 -1.32 -8.96 4.65
CA ASP A 142 -1.88 -10.24 4.17
C ASP A 142 -2.81 -10.86 5.24
N ILE A 143 -2.47 -10.71 6.52
CA ILE A 143 -3.36 -11.12 7.62
C ILE A 143 -4.61 -10.23 7.70
N ALA A 144 -4.45 -8.93 7.48
CA ALA A 144 -5.61 -8.05 7.31
C ALA A 144 -6.48 -8.46 6.11
N GLY A 145 -5.87 -8.91 5.02
CA GLY A 145 -6.56 -9.50 3.87
C GLY A 145 -7.36 -10.76 4.24
N VAL A 146 -6.80 -11.68 5.03
CA VAL A 146 -7.52 -12.88 5.52
C VAL A 146 -8.75 -12.48 6.34
N TRP A 147 -8.61 -11.48 7.22
CA TRP A 147 -9.75 -10.93 7.95
C TRP A 147 -10.79 -10.31 7.01
N ALA A 148 -10.36 -9.51 6.03
CA ALA A 148 -11.26 -8.89 5.06
C ALA A 148 -12.02 -9.91 4.20
N VAL A 149 -11.37 -11.00 3.77
CA VAL A 149 -12.04 -12.11 3.06
C VAL A 149 -13.13 -12.74 3.93
N SER A 150 -12.80 -13.07 5.17
CA SER A 150 -13.73 -13.67 6.13
C SER A 150 -14.93 -12.76 6.41
N ARG A 151 -14.70 -11.45 6.52
CA ARG A 151 -15.71 -10.46 6.89
C ARG A 151 -16.58 -10.00 5.71
N TYR A 152 -15.97 -9.78 4.55
CA TYR A 152 -16.60 -9.12 3.39
C TYR A 152 -16.76 -10.03 2.16
N GLY A 153 -16.35 -11.30 2.25
CA GLY A 153 -16.51 -12.28 1.18
C GLY A 153 -15.49 -12.17 0.05
N GLY A 154 -14.45 -11.34 0.23
CA GLY A 154 -13.37 -11.13 -0.73
C GLY A 154 -13.04 -9.66 -0.95
N PHE A 155 -11.92 -9.41 -1.62
CA PHE A 155 -11.52 -8.07 -2.07
C PHE A 155 -10.64 -8.18 -3.31
N THR A 156 -10.53 -7.08 -4.03
CA THR A 156 -9.61 -6.96 -5.17
C THR A 156 -8.44 -6.07 -4.78
N SER A 157 -7.22 -6.47 -5.16
CA SER A 157 -6.00 -5.70 -4.95
C SER A 157 -5.14 -5.70 -6.19
N VAL A 158 -4.12 -4.85 -6.17
CA VAL A 158 -3.16 -4.70 -7.26
C VAL A 158 -1.79 -5.05 -6.71
N VAL A 159 -1.08 -5.94 -7.42
CA VAL A 159 0.29 -6.31 -7.08
C VAL A 159 1.16 -6.07 -8.29
N GLU A 160 2.32 -5.48 -8.05
CA GLU A 160 3.29 -5.31 -9.10
C GLU A 160 3.81 -6.63 -9.65
N ARG A 161 4.02 -6.67 -10.97
CA ARG A 161 4.58 -7.84 -11.64
C ARG A 161 6.08 -7.96 -11.37
N LEU A 162 6.40 -8.58 -10.24
CA LEU A 162 7.78 -8.84 -9.82
C LEU A 162 8.54 -9.66 -10.86
N ARG A 163 9.82 -9.33 -11.04
CA ARG A 163 10.78 -10.21 -11.70
C ARG A 163 11.58 -10.99 -10.64
N PRO A 164 11.84 -12.28 -10.85
CA PRO A 164 11.46 -13.08 -12.02
C PRO A 164 9.98 -13.52 -12.01
N GLU A 165 9.41 -13.77 -13.19
CA GLU A 165 7.99 -14.15 -13.37
C GLU A 165 7.53 -15.35 -12.50
N PRO A 166 8.33 -16.41 -12.27
CA PRO A 166 7.93 -17.49 -11.37
C PRO A 166 7.70 -17.03 -9.92
N LEU A 167 8.48 -16.06 -9.44
CA LEU A 167 8.31 -15.49 -8.12
C LEU A 167 6.98 -14.73 -8.03
N TYR A 168 6.68 -13.89 -9.03
CA TYR A 168 5.39 -13.22 -9.14
C TYR A 168 4.22 -14.20 -9.10
N ARG A 169 4.24 -15.24 -9.94
CA ARG A 169 3.18 -16.26 -9.97
C ARG A 169 3.00 -16.97 -8.64
N ARG A 170 4.08 -17.19 -7.89
CA ARG A 170 4.00 -17.78 -6.55
C ARG A 170 3.33 -16.85 -5.55
N PHE A 171 3.63 -15.55 -5.57
CA PHE A 171 2.94 -14.56 -4.74
C PHE A 171 1.46 -14.42 -5.08
N VAL A 172 1.10 -14.47 -6.37
CA VAL A 172 -0.30 -14.44 -6.82
C VAL A 172 -1.02 -15.69 -6.32
N ALA A 173 -0.52 -16.89 -6.61
CA ALA A 173 -1.12 -18.13 -6.16
C ALA A 173 -1.25 -18.21 -4.63
N TYR A 174 -0.25 -17.68 -3.90
CA TYR A 174 -0.28 -17.53 -2.45
C TYR A 174 -1.48 -16.68 -1.98
N ARG A 175 -1.69 -15.51 -2.56
CA ARG A 175 -2.78 -14.59 -2.19
C ARG A 175 -4.15 -15.09 -2.65
N GLU A 176 -4.24 -15.66 -3.84
CA GLU A 176 -5.47 -16.26 -4.36
C GLU A 176 -5.91 -17.45 -3.51
N SER A 177 -4.98 -18.24 -2.97
CA SER A 177 -5.31 -19.33 -2.03
C SER A 177 -5.97 -18.87 -0.73
N MET A 178 -5.83 -17.59 -0.37
CA MET A 178 -6.46 -16.97 0.79
C MET A 178 -7.75 -16.22 0.44
N GLY A 179 -8.20 -16.26 -0.82
CA GLY A 179 -9.43 -15.65 -1.30
C GLY A 179 -9.28 -14.23 -1.86
N PHE A 180 -8.05 -13.78 -2.16
CA PHE A 180 -7.82 -12.44 -2.71
C PHE A 180 -7.96 -12.48 -4.24
N GLU A 181 -8.56 -11.46 -4.84
CA GLU A 181 -8.45 -11.24 -6.29
C GLU A 181 -7.26 -10.31 -6.58
N ILE A 182 -6.20 -10.83 -7.18
CA ILE A 182 -4.97 -10.08 -7.44
C ILE A 182 -4.85 -9.71 -8.92
N LEU A 183 -4.85 -8.40 -9.20
CA LEU A 183 -4.60 -7.88 -10.53
C LEU A 183 -3.12 -7.49 -10.71
N PRO A 184 -2.48 -7.84 -11.84
CA PRO A 184 -1.15 -7.34 -12.15
C PRO A 184 -1.16 -5.81 -12.34
N HIS A 185 -0.21 -5.11 -11.72
CA HIS A 185 0.09 -3.73 -12.07
C HIS A 185 0.92 -3.67 -13.36
N ASP A 186 0.24 -3.74 -14.51
CA ASP A 186 0.85 -3.60 -15.83
C ASP A 186 0.64 -2.20 -16.43
N GLY A 187 0.01 -1.28 -15.68
CA GLY A 187 -0.39 0.04 -16.17
C GLY A 187 -1.44 -0.02 -17.30
N GLY A 188 -2.04 -1.19 -17.54
CA GLY A 188 -2.96 -1.44 -18.64
C GLY A 188 -4.39 -0.99 -18.34
N ARG A 189 -5.15 -0.71 -19.41
CA ARG A 189 -6.58 -0.36 -19.33
C ARG A 189 -7.43 -1.46 -18.68
N ARG A 190 -7.00 -2.73 -18.78
CA ARG A 190 -7.72 -3.89 -18.24
C ARG A 190 -7.74 -3.91 -16.70
N MET A 191 -6.61 -3.60 -16.05
CA MET A 191 -6.55 -3.51 -14.60
C MET A 191 -7.52 -2.42 -14.10
N MET A 192 -7.40 -1.20 -14.62
CA MET A 192 -8.23 -0.07 -14.19
C MET A 192 -9.72 -0.30 -14.44
N SER A 193 -10.10 -0.84 -15.61
CA SER A 193 -11.50 -1.19 -15.88
C SER A 193 -12.06 -2.24 -14.93
N THR A 194 -11.24 -3.22 -14.53
CA THR A 194 -11.64 -4.24 -13.54
C THR A 194 -11.87 -3.62 -12.17
N LEU A 195 -10.96 -2.76 -11.68
CA LEU A 195 -11.14 -2.07 -10.39
C LEU A 195 -12.40 -1.20 -10.37
N LEU A 196 -12.64 -0.44 -11.44
CA LEU A 196 -13.85 0.37 -11.59
C LEU A 196 -15.12 -0.51 -11.59
N ALA A 197 -15.09 -1.66 -12.25
CA ALA A 197 -16.21 -2.60 -12.24
C ALA A 197 -16.48 -3.13 -10.82
N ARG A 198 -15.44 -3.55 -10.09
CA ARG A 198 -15.58 -4.06 -8.71
C ARG A 198 -16.18 -3.03 -7.76
N LEU A 199 -15.78 -1.76 -7.85
CA LEU A 199 -16.38 -0.69 -7.05
C LEU A 199 -17.86 -0.46 -7.39
N ARG A 200 -18.22 -0.48 -8.68
CA ARG A 200 -19.62 -0.37 -9.12
C ARG A 200 -20.48 -1.56 -8.67
N GLU A 201 -19.87 -2.72 -8.47
CA GLU A 201 -20.50 -3.90 -7.86
C GLU A 201 -20.55 -3.82 -6.31
N ASN A 202 -20.27 -2.66 -5.71
CA ASN A 202 -20.20 -2.45 -4.27
C ASN A 202 -19.19 -3.36 -3.53
N ARG A 203 -18.06 -3.67 -4.18
CA ARG A 203 -17.00 -4.50 -3.58
C ARG A 203 -15.91 -3.68 -2.91
N LEU A 204 -15.13 -4.36 -2.07
CA LEU A 204 -13.96 -3.83 -1.40
C LEU A 204 -12.72 -3.91 -2.31
N LEU A 205 -12.00 -2.79 -2.42
CA LEU A 205 -10.62 -2.75 -2.88
C LEU A 205 -9.68 -2.55 -1.69
N CYS A 206 -8.55 -3.26 -1.67
CA CYS A 206 -7.47 -3.02 -0.71
C CYS A 206 -6.21 -2.61 -1.48
N LEU A 207 -5.74 -1.37 -1.32
CA LEU A 207 -4.66 -0.81 -2.12
C LEU A 207 -3.55 -0.26 -1.22
N ILE A 208 -2.33 -0.76 -1.39
CA ILE A 208 -1.16 -0.18 -0.75
C ILE A 208 -0.73 1.06 -1.54
N ALA A 209 -0.56 2.21 -0.89
CA ALA A 209 -0.46 3.49 -1.59
C ALA A 209 0.55 4.51 -1.02
N ASP A 210 1.36 4.13 -0.03
CA ASP A 210 2.34 5.01 0.63
C ASP A 210 3.58 5.33 -0.23
N ARG A 211 3.67 4.80 -1.46
CA ARG A 211 4.81 5.05 -2.37
C ARG A 211 4.45 4.92 -3.85
N ASP A 212 4.72 5.97 -4.63
CA ASP A 212 4.81 5.93 -6.11
C ASP A 212 5.81 6.98 -6.58
N LEU A 213 7.09 6.61 -6.66
CA LEU A 213 8.17 7.50 -7.11
C LEU A 213 8.29 7.57 -8.64
N SER A 214 7.20 7.31 -9.36
CA SER A 214 7.10 7.55 -10.80
C SER A 214 6.52 8.95 -11.08
N ARG A 215 6.51 9.35 -12.36
CA ARG A 215 5.84 10.59 -12.79
C ARG A 215 4.32 10.60 -12.52
N ARG A 216 3.70 9.44 -12.32
CA ARG A 216 2.26 9.30 -12.03
C ARG A 216 1.91 9.45 -10.54
N GLY A 217 2.91 9.33 -9.67
CA GLY A 217 2.78 9.63 -8.26
C GLY A 217 2.43 11.10 -8.04
N VAL A 218 1.71 11.37 -6.97
CA VAL A 218 1.31 12.72 -6.59
C VAL A 218 2.15 13.15 -5.40
N GLU A 219 2.67 14.37 -5.48
CA GLU A 219 3.49 14.95 -4.41
C GLU A 219 2.63 15.27 -3.19
N VAL A 220 3.11 14.85 -2.04
CA VAL A 220 2.51 15.08 -0.72
C VAL A 220 3.61 15.42 0.28
N GLU A 221 3.24 16.18 1.30
CA GLU A 221 4.09 16.39 2.47
C GLU A 221 3.94 15.19 3.41
N PHE A 222 5.05 14.60 3.83
CA PHE A 222 5.05 13.43 4.69
C PHE A 222 6.20 13.52 5.68
N PHE A 223 5.87 13.66 6.98
CA PHE A 223 6.85 13.95 8.03
C PHE A 223 7.70 15.21 7.76
N GLY A 224 7.08 16.26 7.21
CA GLY A 224 7.72 17.56 6.98
C GLY A 224 8.63 17.65 5.75
N GLU A 225 8.68 16.60 4.93
CA GLU A 225 9.41 16.57 3.66
C GLU A 225 8.53 16.03 2.53
N THR A 226 8.79 16.50 1.31
CA THR A 226 8.04 16.08 0.12
C THR A 226 8.40 14.65 -0.32
N THR A 227 7.37 13.84 -0.55
CA THR A 227 7.44 12.52 -1.20
C THR A 227 6.36 12.40 -2.29
N ARG A 228 6.25 11.23 -2.93
CA ARG A 228 5.21 10.91 -3.90
C ARG A 228 4.46 9.63 -3.52
N MET A 229 3.13 9.71 -3.50
CA MET A 229 2.22 8.60 -3.20
C MET A 229 1.34 8.24 -4.40
N ALA A 230 0.79 7.03 -4.37
CA ALA A 230 -0.01 6.51 -5.48
C ALA A 230 -1.35 7.26 -5.57
N SER A 231 -1.65 7.85 -6.72
CA SER A 231 -2.91 8.59 -6.95
C SER A 231 -4.11 7.70 -7.31
N GLY A 232 -3.87 6.41 -7.58
CA GLY A 232 -4.88 5.43 -7.98
C GLY A 232 -6.10 5.37 -7.05
N PRO A 233 -5.93 5.22 -5.72
CA PRO A 233 -7.06 5.18 -4.77
C PRO A 233 -7.97 6.41 -4.84
N ALA A 234 -7.39 7.62 -4.80
CA ALA A 234 -8.16 8.87 -4.90
C ALA A 234 -8.88 9.02 -6.25
N ARG A 235 -8.22 8.63 -7.36
CA ARG A 235 -8.84 8.66 -8.70
C ARG A 235 -10.00 7.68 -8.83
N LEU A 236 -9.86 6.47 -8.28
CA LEU A 236 -10.93 5.47 -8.27
C LEU A 236 -12.12 5.94 -7.42
N ALA A 237 -11.85 6.51 -6.25
CA ALA A 237 -12.88 7.11 -5.40
C ALA A 237 -13.60 8.25 -6.13
N ALA A 238 -12.87 9.19 -6.76
CA ALA A 238 -13.48 10.29 -7.52
C ALA A 238 -14.37 9.80 -8.68
N ALA A 239 -13.93 8.75 -9.39
CA ALA A 239 -14.64 8.23 -10.57
C ALA A 239 -15.90 7.41 -10.24
N THR A 240 -16.01 6.89 -9.01
CA THR A 240 -17.10 5.97 -8.62
C THR A 240 -17.94 6.50 -7.45
N GLY A 241 -17.37 7.42 -6.67
CA GLY A 241 -17.78 7.83 -5.33
C GLY A 241 -17.78 6.69 -4.30
N ALA A 242 -16.92 5.69 -4.50
CA ALA A 242 -16.55 4.76 -3.45
C ALA A 242 -15.90 5.51 -2.27
N ALA A 243 -16.05 4.98 -1.06
CA ALA A 243 -15.35 5.52 0.11
C ALA A 243 -13.84 5.32 -0.02
N LEU A 244 -13.03 6.33 0.32
CA LEU A 244 -11.58 6.18 0.47
C LEU A 244 -11.24 6.12 1.96
N VAL A 245 -11.01 4.93 2.48
CA VAL A 245 -10.88 4.63 3.91
C VAL A 245 -9.40 4.34 4.22
N PRO A 246 -8.66 5.26 4.88
CA PRO A 246 -7.33 4.95 5.36
C PRO A 246 -7.36 3.79 6.35
N ALA A 247 -6.34 2.93 6.30
CA ALA A 247 -6.20 1.80 7.18
C ALA A 247 -4.74 1.62 7.63
N ALA A 248 -4.55 1.25 8.89
CA ALA A 248 -3.26 0.83 9.42
C ALA A 248 -3.31 -0.63 9.85
N CYS A 249 -2.21 -1.33 9.60
CA CYS A 249 -1.96 -2.70 10.03
C CYS A 249 -0.73 -2.70 10.93
N GLU A 250 -0.85 -3.35 12.09
CA GLU A 250 0.14 -3.32 13.16
C GLU A 250 0.25 -4.68 13.86
N PHE A 251 1.40 -4.93 14.48
CA PHE A 251 1.72 -6.15 15.20
C PHE A 251 1.57 -6.05 16.72
N THR A 252 0.49 -6.51 17.32
CA THR A 252 0.43 -6.58 18.80
C THR A 252 1.41 -7.63 19.36
N GLU A 253 1.59 -7.65 20.68
CA GLU A 253 2.49 -8.60 21.37
C GLU A 253 2.21 -10.05 20.93
N ASP A 254 0.92 -10.43 20.91
CA ASP A 254 0.47 -11.80 20.61
C ASP A 254 -0.36 -11.93 19.32
N GLY A 255 -0.48 -10.87 18.52
CA GLY A 255 -1.36 -10.87 17.35
C GLY A 255 -1.19 -9.67 16.44
N TRP A 256 -2.32 -9.16 15.97
CA TRP A 256 -2.41 -8.13 14.95
C TRP A 256 -3.57 -7.20 15.29
N SER A 257 -3.43 -5.93 14.91
CA SER A 257 -4.49 -4.94 14.97
C SER A 257 -4.67 -4.30 13.60
N ILE A 258 -5.91 -3.88 13.33
CA ILE A 258 -6.27 -3.10 12.15
C ILE A 258 -7.01 -1.88 12.64
N ARG A 259 -6.56 -0.69 12.24
CA ARG A 259 -7.29 0.55 12.45
C ARG A 259 -7.87 0.99 11.11
N LEU A 260 -9.19 1.11 11.04
CA LEU A 260 -9.90 1.69 9.91
C LEU A 260 -10.32 3.11 10.31
N HIS A 261 -9.96 4.09 9.49
CA HIS A 261 -10.29 5.49 9.76
C HIS A 261 -11.60 5.89 9.10
N GLU A 262 -12.10 7.08 9.43
CA GLU A 262 -13.17 7.69 8.64
C GLU A 262 -12.70 7.89 7.18
N ALA A 263 -13.64 7.76 6.23
CA ALA A 263 -13.33 7.96 4.83
C ALA A 263 -12.89 9.41 4.58
N VAL A 264 -11.76 9.60 3.91
CA VAL A 264 -11.31 10.95 3.53
C VAL A 264 -12.23 11.53 2.45
N PRO A 265 -12.50 12.84 2.47
CA PRO A 265 -13.30 13.49 1.44
C PRO A 265 -12.57 13.49 0.10
N VAL A 266 -13.31 13.13 -0.96
CA VAL A 266 -12.85 13.20 -2.35
C VAL A 266 -13.82 14.09 -3.13
N SER A 267 -13.43 15.36 -3.29
CA SER A 267 -14.33 16.41 -3.81
C SER A 267 -14.49 16.39 -5.33
N GLY A 268 -13.57 15.76 -6.06
CA GLY A 268 -13.60 15.73 -7.51
C GLY A 268 -12.38 15.04 -8.12
N SER A 269 -12.24 15.15 -9.44
CA SER A 269 -11.23 14.45 -10.23
C SER A 269 -10.13 15.37 -10.78
N SER A 270 -10.14 16.66 -10.46
CA SER A 270 -9.06 17.56 -10.89
C SER A 270 -7.73 17.19 -10.21
N PRO A 271 -6.56 17.50 -10.82
CA PRO A 271 -5.27 17.20 -10.22
C PRO A 271 -5.10 17.74 -8.79
N ALA A 272 -5.65 18.94 -8.51
CA ALA A 272 -5.60 19.57 -7.19
C ALA A 272 -6.44 18.82 -6.15
N GLU A 273 -7.66 18.37 -6.52
CA GLU A 273 -8.53 17.61 -5.63
C GLU A 273 -7.97 16.21 -5.33
N ILE A 274 -7.41 15.55 -6.34
CA ILE A 274 -6.73 14.26 -6.16
C ILE A 274 -5.52 14.42 -5.23
N LYS A 275 -4.75 15.50 -5.38
CA LYS A 275 -3.65 15.82 -4.46
C LYS A 275 -4.14 16.05 -3.04
N ALA A 276 -5.20 16.83 -2.85
CA ALA A 276 -5.78 17.09 -1.53
C ALA A 276 -6.25 15.80 -0.85
N ALA A 277 -6.97 14.93 -1.55
CA ALA A 277 -7.39 13.64 -1.01
C ALA A 277 -6.21 12.73 -0.68
N THR A 278 -5.17 12.71 -1.54
CA THR A 278 -3.96 11.91 -1.31
C THR A 278 -3.17 12.46 -0.10
N GLN A 279 -3.13 13.77 0.10
CA GLN A 279 -2.52 14.39 1.28
C GLN A 279 -3.23 13.96 2.56
N LEU A 280 -4.56 13.95 2.59
CA LEU A 280 -5.31 13.47 3.77
C LEU A 280 -5.04 12.00 4.09
N VAL A 281 -4.84 11.17 3.07
CA VAL A 281 -4.38 9.78 3.25
C VAL A 281 -2.95 9.75 3.82
N ALA A 282 -2.05 10.59 3.31
CA ALA A 282 -0.68 10.69 3.81
C ALA A 282 -0.64 11.15 5.27
N ASP A 283 -1.50 12.09 5.67
CA ASP A 283 -1.61 12.58 7.05
C ASP A 283 -2.10 11.47 7.99
N ALA A 284 -3.09 10.68 7.58
CA ALA A 284 -3.55 9.50 8.32
C ALA A 284 -2.43 8.46 8.48
N PHE A 285 -1.70 8.16 7.39
CA PHE A 285 -0.54 7.27 7.46
C PHE A 285 0.55 7.80 8.39
N ALA A 286 0.83 9.11 8.35
CA ALA A 286 1.84 9.71 9.20
C ALA A 286 1.47 9.59 10.68
N ALA A 287 0.20 9.79 11.02
CA ALA A 287 -0.31 9.63 12.39
C ALA A 287 -0.13 8.19 12.90
N ASP A 288 -0.54 7.19 12.12
CA ASP A 288 -0.42 5.78 12.51
C ASP A 288 1.04 5.33 12.60
N ILE A 289 1.86 5.69 11.59
CA ILE A 289 3.28 5.35 11.55
C ILE A 289 4.05 6.03 12.71
N ALA A 290 3.68 7.25 13.11
CA ALA A 290 4.27 7.89 14.28
C ALA A 290 3.95 7.15 15.59
N GLY A 291 2.75 6.56 15.68
CA GLY A 291 2.33 5.74 16.82
C GLY A 291 3.07 4.40 16.90
N ARG A 292 3.45 3.82 15.75
CA ARG A 292 4.09 2.50 15.67
C ARG A 292 5.18 2.40 14.60
N PRO A 293 6.26 3.19 14.73
CA PRO A 293 7.24 3.38 13.66
C PRO A 293 7.98 2.09 13.27
N GLU A 294 8.17 1.16 14.22
CA GLU A 294 8.83 -0.11 13.92
C GLU A 294 8.09 -0.97 12.89
N ASP A 295 6.77 -0.85 12.79
CA ASP A 295 5.96 -1.71 11.94
C ASP A 295 5.87 -1.24 10.50
N TRP A 296 6.38 -0.04 10.22
CA TRP A 296 6.43 0.47 8.86
C TRP A 296 7.65 -0.08 8.11
N HIS A 297 7.39 -0.90 7.09
CA HIS A 297 8.37 -1.73 6.40
C HIS A 297 9.05 -1.01 5.21
N MET A 298 9.44 0.25 5.40
CA MET A 298 10.03 1.07 4.33
C MET A 298 11.56 1.03 4.34
N LEU A 299 12.13 -0.03 3.75
CA LEU A 299 13.58 -0.20 3.58
C LEU A 299 14.12 0.48 2.30
N GLN A 300 13.23 1.14 1.53
CA GLN A 300 13.55 1.76 0.25
C GLN A 300 13.55 3.29 0.36
N PRO A 301 14.22 3.99 -0.58
CA PRO A 301 14.07 5.44 -0.67
C PRO A 301 12.61 5.81 -0.89
N LEU A 302 12.16 6.82 -0.14
CA LEU A 302 10.80 7.34 -0.18
C LEU A 302 10.78 8.84 -0.47
N TRP A 303 11.54 9.63 0.29
CA TRP A 303 11.58 11.07 0.08
C TRP A 303 12.36 11.44 -1.17
N LEU A 304 11.93 12.51 -1.84
CA LEU A 304 12.58 12.97 -3.06
C LEU A 304 14.04 13.39 -2.80
N ALA A 305 14.32 13.90 -1.60
CA ALA A 305 15.66 14.28 -1.16
C ALA A 305 16.66 13.11 -1.14
N ASP A 306 16.17 11.87 -0.97
CA ASP A 306 17.00 10.66 -0.93
C ASP A 306 17.28 10.09 -2.34
N LEU A 307 16.70 10.67 -3.38
CA LEU A 307 16.90 10.24 -4.76
C LEU A 307 18.14 10.90 -5.39
N SER A 308 18.80 10.16 -6.28
CA SER A 308 19.92 10.70 -7.06
C SER A 308 19.51 11.94 -7.85
N ALA A 309 20.47 12.85 -8.11
CA ALA A 309 20.20 14.06 -8.90
C ALA A 309 19.60 13.72 -10.27
N ARG A 310 20.10 12.65 -10.91
CA ARG A 310 19.55 12.11 -12.17
C ARG A 310 18.09 11.71 -12.03
N ARG A 311 17.71 10.96 -10.98
CA ARG A 311 16.32 10.54 -10.75
C ARG A 311 15.40 11.74 -10.47
N ARG A 312 15.87 12.73 -9.70
CA ARG A 312 15.10 13.97 -9.48
C ARG A 312 14.87 14.75 -10.79
N ALA A 313 15.90 14.91 -11.62
CA ALA A 313 15.77 15.57 -12.92
C ALA A 313 14.78 14.84 -13.86
N LEU A 314 14.82 13.51 -13.89
CA LEU A 314 13.87 12.70 -14.64
C LEU A 314 12.42 12.88 -14.15
N LEU A 315 12.19 13.11 -12.86
CA LEU A 315 10.87 13.37 -12.31
C LEU A 315 10.38 14.80 -12.58
N ALA A 316 11.30 15.78 -12.56
CA ALA A 316 11.01 17.19 -12.84
C ALA A 316 10.62 17.45 -14.31
N GLY A 317 10.99 16.56 -15.23
CA GLY A 317 10.69 16.69 -16.66
C GLY A 317 11.84 17.27 -17.48
N ASP A 318 12.96 17.64 -16.83
CA ASP A 318 14.13 18.30 -17.44
C ASP A 318 15.03 17.34 -18.27
N GLY A 319 14.49 16.20 -18.70
CA GLY A 319 15.23 15.10 -19.31
C GLY A 319 14.81 14.80 -20.75
N ASN A 320 14.70 15.82 -21.62
CA ASN A 320 15.06 15.74 -23.04
C ASN A 320 15.03 17.12 -23.72
N GLU A 321 16.13 17.88 -23.61
CA GLU A 321 16.52 18.89 -24.62
C GLU A 321 18.04 19.00 -24.80
N ALA A 322 18.79 17.95 -24.42
CA ALA A 322 20.25 17.89 -24.62
C ALA A 322 20.67 16.57 -25.28
N ALA A 323 20.11 16.29 -26.46
CA ALA A 323 20.73 15.39 -27.44
C ALA A 323 21.32 16.26 -28.55
N GLY A 324 22.46 16.88 -28.25
CA GLY A 324 23.15 17.79 -29.15
C GLY A 324 24.54 18.12 -28.63
N ALA A 325 25.38 17.12 -28.38
CA ALA A 325 26.82 17.33 -28.26
C ALA A 325 27.48 17.01 -29.61
N PRO A 326 28.43 17.83 -30.10
CA PRO A 326 28.98 17.68 -31.43
C PRO A 326 29.89 16.46 -31.52
N ARG A 327 29.82 15.77 -32.67
CA ARG A 327 30.84 14.83 -33.12
C ARG A 327 32.17 15.58 -33.24
N VAL A 328 33.17 15.17 -32.48
CA VAL A 328 34.57 15.50 -32.79
C VAL A 328 35.15 14.31 -33.55
N GLU A 329 35.34 14.49 -34.85
CA GLU A 329 36.13 13.61 -35.69
C GLU A 329 37.61 14.01 -35.59
N GLY A 330 38.43 13.03 -35.21
CA GLY A 330 39.83 12.77 -35.63
C GLY A 330 40.89 13.88 -35.63
N GLU A 331 42.01 13.61 -34.94
CA GLU A 331 43.34 13.55 -35.60
C GLU A 331 44.43 12.90 -34.73
N ASN A 332 45.38 12.27 -35.43
CA ASN A 332 46.39 11.31 -34.99
C ASN A 332 47.57 11.91 -34.19
N ALA A 333 48.23 11.08 -33.36
CA ALA A 333 49.59 10.56 -33.59
C ALA A 333 50.30 10.11 -32.28
N ALA A 334 51.17 9.11 -32.44
CA ALA A 334 51.87 8.29 -31.45
C ALA A 334 52.82 9.05 -30.49
N THR A 335 53.19 8.42 -29.35
CA THR A 335 54.55 7.92 -29.03
C THR A 335 54.58 7.18 -27.66
N GLN A 336 55.29 6.05 -27.68
CA GLN A 336 55.93 5.19 -26.65
C GLN A 336 55.98 5.57 -25.14
N ALA A 337 55.71 4.51 -24.34
CA ALA A 337 56.56 3.87 -23.33
C ALA A 337 56.65 4.38 -21.86
N ASP A 338 56.42 3.38 -20.98
CA ASP A 338 57.02 3.06 -19.68
C ASP A 338 56.41 3.55 -18.32
N ASP A 339 56.11 2.51 -17.52
CA ASP A 339 56.31 2.29 -16.08
C ASP A 339 55.29 2.74 -14.99
N VAL A 340 54.52 1.74 -14.52
CA VAL A 340 54.44 1.21 -13.14
C VAL A 340 53.72 1.98 -11.99
N THR A 341 52.75 1.25 -11.41
CA THR A 341 52.13 1.32 -10.06
C THR A 341 51.18 2.49 -9.69
N SER A 342 49.88 2.21 -9.72
CA SER A 342 49.08 2.09 -8.49
C SER A 342 47.71 1.47 -8.84
N GLY A 343 47.38 0.36 -8.18
CA GLY A 343 46.11 -0.34 -8.37
C GLY A 343 44.99 0.39 -7.64
N ALA A 344 44.35 1.35 -8.32
CA ALA A 344 43.01 1.78 -8.00
C ALA A 344 42.04 0.79 -8.69
N ALA A 345 41.21 0.12 -7.88
CA ALA A 345 40.13 -0.71 -8.40
C ALA A 345 39.06 0.18 -9.08
N PRO A 346 38.47 -0.26 -10.19
CA PRO A 346 37.68 0.58 -11.08
C PRO A 346 36.34 1.01 -10.46
N ASP A 347 35.91 2.22 -10.85
CA ASP A 347 34.54 2.69 -10.78
C ASP A 347 33.60 1.67 -11.44
N ASP A 348 32.97 0.84 -10.62
CA ASP A 348 31.85 0.00 -11.04
C ASP A 348 30.56 0.83 -10.93
N ASP A 349 30.31 1.62 -11.98
CA ASP A 349 28.98 2.08 -12.37
C ASP A 349 28.10 0.86 -12.69
N ILE A 350 27.53 0.23 -11.65
CA ILE A 350 26.59 -0.88 -11.79
C ILE A 350 25.17 -0.42 -11.43
N GLU A 351 24.32 -0.60 -12.43
CA GLU A 351 22.91 -0.26 -12.56
C GLU A 351 22.02 -0.60 -11.35
N GLU A 352 21.03 0.29 -11.20
CA GLU A 352 19.91 0.31 -10.28
C GLU A 352 19.27 -1.07 -9.99
N TRP A 353 19.09 -1.35 -8.71
CA TRP A 353 18.22 -2.41 -8.21
C TRP A 353 16.74 -1.95 -8.23
N ASP A 354 16.02 -2.24 -9.32
CA ASP A 354 14.56 -2.06 -9.45
C ASP A 354 13.77 -3.38 -9.24
N ALA A 355 14.39 -4.43 -8.69
CA ALA A 355 13.77 -5.75 -8.49
C ALA A 355 13.27 -6.00 -7.05
N VAL A 356 12.68 -4.99 -6.42
CA VAL A 356 11.57 -5.11 -5.45
C VAL A 356 10.79 -3.82 -5.63
N SER A 357 9.68 -3.91 -6.34
CA SER A 357 8.76 -2.81 -6.66
C SER A 357 9.27 -1.65 -7.56
N GLY A 358 9.17 -1.83 -8.89
CA GLY A 358 8.40 -0.91 -9.72
C GLY A 358 9.14 -0.03 -10.69
N GLN A 359 9.37 -0.51 -11.93
CA GLN A 359 9.23 0.30 -13.17
C GLN A 359 9.50 -0.43 -14.50
N ALA A 360 8.67 -0.12 -15.50
CA ALA A 360 8.99 0.11 -16.93
C ALA A 360 7.74 0.80 -17.55
N GLY A 361 7.80 1.94 -18.26
CA GLY A 361 8.51 2.22 -19.50
C GLY A 361 7.56 2.04 -20.70
N SER A 362 6.60 2.95 -20.91
CA SER A 362 6.56 4.01 -21.95
C SER A 362 6.38 3.54 -23.39
N GLY A 363 5.24 3.89 -23.98
CA GLY A 363 5.00 3.85 -25.42
C GLY A 363 3.54 4.16 -25.75
N LEU A 364 3.24 5.41 -26.13
CA LEU A 364 2.54 5.78 -27.36
C LEU A 364 2.06 7.23 -27.33
N ALA A 365 2.22 7.85 -28.49
CA ALA A 365 2.01 9.25 -28.80
C ALA A 365 0.54 9.67 -28.77
N ALA A 366 0.36 10.97 -28.56
CA ALA A 366 -0.88 11.69 -28.78
C ALA A 366 -1.32 11.54 -30.25
N GLY A 367 -2.57 11.14 -30.44
CA GLY A 367 -3.33 11.41 -31.64
C GLY A 367 -4.49 12.30 -31.23
N GLU A 368 -4.42 13.56 -31.62
CA GLU A 368 -5.58 14.44 -31.70
C GLU A 368 -6.50 13.89 -32.79
N ASP A 369 -7.80 13.75 -32.51
CA ASP A 369 -8.79 14.03 -33.54
C ASP A 369 -10.07 14.59 -32.92
N THR A 370 -10.58 15.55 -33.67
CA THR A 370 -11.62 16.52 -33.43
C THR A 370 -13.01 16.04 -33.83
N GLY A 371 -14.04 16.63 -33.20
CA GLY A 371 -15.40 16.69 -33.73
C GLY A 371 -16.32 15.51 -33.37
N GLN A 372 -17.64 15.65 -33.23
CA GLN A 372 -18.53 16.79 -33.33
C GLN A 372 -19.88 16.30 -32.77
N ALA A 373 -20.61 17.17 -32.08
CA ALA A 373 -21.94 16.89 -31.57
C ALA A 373 -22.99 16.76 -32.69
N VAL A 374 -23.97 15.87 -32.52
CA VAL A 374 -25.32 16.02 -33.08
C VAL A 374 -26.36 15.50 -32.09
N ALA A 375 -27.40 16.32 -31.90
CA ALA A 375 -28.57 16.12 -31.06
C ALA A 375 -29.74 15.47 -31.84
N GLY A 376 -30.76 15.02 -31.10
CA GLY A 376 -32.11 14.66 -31.60
C GLY A 376 -32.69 13.46 -30.83
N GLN A 377 -33.42 13.67 -29.73
CA GLN A 377 -34.87 13.98 -29.60
C GLN A 377 -35.83 12.79 -29.80
N ASP A 378 -36.62 12.60 -28.74
CA ASP A 378 -38.03 12.21 -28.64
C ASP A 378 -38.53 10.83 -29.12
N SER A 379 -39.10 10.05 -28.19
CA SER A 379 -40.56 10.02 -27.98
C SER A 379 -40.99 9.01 -26.91
N ALA A 380 -42.10 9.35 -26.25
CA ALA A 380 -42.78 8.65 -25.18
C ALA A 380 -43.85 7.66 -25.70
N ALA A 381 -44.28 6.74 -24.82
CA ALA A 381 -45.65 6.16 -24.67
C ALA A 381 -45.54 4.78 -23.98
N GLU A 382 -45.97 4.63 -22.73
CA GLU A 382 -47.31 4.20 -22.29
C GLU A 382 -47.63 2.70 -22.46
N GLY A 383 -48.15 2.09 -21.38
CA GLY A 383 -49.27 1.15 -21.52
C GLY A 383 -49.11 -0.29 -21.00
N ALA A 384 -49.59 -0.49 -19.78
CA ALA A 384 -50.50 -1.58 -19.37
C ALA A 384 -50.00 -3.03 -19.19
N ALA A 385 -50.12 -3.48 -17.93
CA ALA A 385 -50.45 -4.85 -17.54
C ALA A 385 -51.91 -5.20 -17.91
N PRO A 386 -52.28 -6.50 -18.00
CA PRO A 386 -52.87 -7.25 -16.87
C PRO A 386 -52.34 -8.72 -16.86
N GLY A 387 -52.52 -9.61 -15.88
CA GLY A 387 -53.37 -9.74 -14.69
C GLY A 387 -53.67 -11.24 -14.47
N THR A 388 -53.88 -11.65 -13.22
CA THR A 388 -54.44 -12.95 -12.73
C THR A 388 -53.49 -14.16 -12.77
N GLY A 389 -53.39 -15.09 -11.83
CA GLY A 389 -53.99 -15.47 -10.54
C GLY A 389 -53.21 -16.76 -10.12
N ARG A 390 -53.20 -17.33 -8.91
CA ARG A 390 -54.19 -17.44 -7.85
C ARG A 390 -53.50 -18.12 -6.64
N ALA A 391 -53.81 -17.59 -5.46
CA ALA A 391 -53.89 -18.19 -4.12
C ALA A 391 -53.32 -19.60 -3.78
N ARG A 392 -52.64 -19.66 -2.63
CA ARG A 392 -53.07 -20.48 -1.48
C ARG A 392 -52.90 -19.70 -0.15
N ARG A 393 -54.01 -19.56 0.57
CA ARG A 393 -54.14 -19.34 2.04
C ARG A 393 -53.79 -20.69 2.73
N SER A 394 -53.47 -20.81 4.01
CA SER A 394 -54.07 -20.24 5.23
C SER A 394 -53.10 -20.43 6.42
N ALA A 395 -52.91 -19.41 7.26
CA ALA A 395 -53.53 -19.24 8.60
C ALA A 395 -52.75 -19.95 9.72
N ALA A 396 -52.70 -19.52 10.98
CA ALA A 396 -52.98 -18.26 11.69
C ALA A 396 -52.63 -18.53 13.18
N ALA A 397 -52.58 -17.47 13.98
CA ALA A 397 -52.66 -17.35 15.46
C ALA A 397 -51.40 -16.67 16.04
N GLU A 398 -51.41 -15.35 16.28
CA GLU A 398 -52.01 -14.64 17.44
C GLU A 398 -51.19 -14.87 18.74
N GLY A 399 -50.77 -13.86 19.51
CA GLY A 399 -51.01 -12.42 19.50
C GLY A 399 -50.35 -11.74 20.72
N SER A 400 -50.56 -10.41 20.82
CA SER A 400 -50.44 -9.52 22.02
C SER A 400 -49.05 -9.37 22.68
N ASP A 401 -48.58 -8.23 23.18
CA ASP A 401 -49.09 -6.87 23.34
C ASP A 401 -47.88 -5.96 23.59
N ALA A 402 -47.94 -4.70 23.12
CA ALA A 402 -47.14 -3.59 23.65
C ALA A 402 -47.99 -2.85 24.70
N PRO A 403 -47.39 -2.09 25.64
CA PRO A 403 -47.27 -0.65 25.33
C PRO A 403 -46.04 0.08 25.92
N SER A 404 -45.69 1.17 25.22
CA SER A 404 -45.09 2.45 25.63
C SER A 404 -44.49 2.66 27.03
N ALA A 405 -43.32 3.32 27.09
CA ALA A 405 -43.17 4.72 27.56
C ALA A 405 -41.68 5.14 27.68
N SER A 406 -41.34 6.30 27.11
CA SER A 406 -40.25 7.17 27.60
C SER A 406 -40.78 8.02 28.76
N PRO A 407 -39.88 8.55 29.61
CA PRO A 407 -39.79 10.02 29.67
C PRO A 407 -38.35 10.54 29.72
N ALA A 408 -38.18 11.76 29.21
CA ALA A 408 -37.06 12.67 29.46
C ALA A 408 -37.26 13.42 30.80
N VAL A 409 -36.19 14.02 31.34
CA VAL A 409 -36.06 15.24 32.21
C VAL A 409 -34.69 15.16 32.92
N GLN A 410 -33.67 15.90 32.47
CA GLN A 410 -33.20 17.25 32.89
C GLN A 410 -32.25 17.31 34.11
N ALA A 411 -31.05 17.85 33.82
CA ALA A 411 -30.31 18.92 34.51
C ALA A 411 -30.02 18.87 36.02
N SER A 412 -28.73 18.99 36.35
CA SER A 412 -28.26 19.95 37.35
C SER A 412 -26.85 20.43 37.01
N ALA A 413 -26.72 21.75 36.88
CA ALA A 413 -25.49 22.51 36.90
C ALA A 413 -25.51 23.37 38.17
N ALA A 414 -24.37 23.48 38.86
CA ALA A 414 -23.92 24.63 39.65
C ALA A 414 -22.49 24.30 40.16
N ASP A 415 -21.44 25.02 39.75
CA ASP A 415 -21.03 26.36 40.22
C ASP A 415 -20.39 26.27 41.64
N GLY A 416 -19.17 26.72 41.94
CA GLY A 416 -18.18 27.43 41.15
C GLY A 416 -16.95 27.84 41.99
N ARG A 417 -16.17 28.73 41.38
CA ARG A 417 -15.22 29.73 41.93
C ARG A 417 -13.76 29.36 42.27
N SER A 418 -12.92 30.06 41.53
CA SER A 418 -11.55 30.51 41.79
C SER A 418 -11.44 31.55 42.90
N GLU A 419 -10.27 31.63 43.56
CA GLU A 419 -9.54 32.82 44.05
C GLU A 419 -8.17 32.29 44.61
N ARG A 420 -6.97 32.64 44.08
CA ARG A 420 -6.07 33.77 44.44
C ARG A 420 -6.09 34.09 45.96
N GLU A 421 -5.02 34.27 46.73
CA GLU A 421 -3.68 34.84 46.52
C GLU A 421 -2.86 34.74 47.84
N SER A 422 -1.56 34.44 47.76
CA SER A 422 -0.44 35.10 48.48
C SER A 422 -0.27 35.10 50.03
N GLY A 423 1.01 34.99 50.46
CA GLY A 423 1.53 35.50 51.74
C GLY A 423 2.28 34.46 52.59
N ARG A 424 3.63 34.44 52.57
CA ARG A 424 4.56 34.86 53.67
C ARG A 424 4.53 33.94 54.92
N ALA A 425 5.63 33.59 55.60
CA ALA A 425 7.04 33.94 55.58
C ALA A 425 7.80 32.91 56.46
N GLU A 426 9.12 32.81 56.26
CA GLU A 426 10.14 32.28 57.20
C GLU A 426 10.01 32.85 58.63
N PRO A 427 10.61 32.25 59.71
CA PRO A 427 12.08 32.21 59.92
C PRO A 427 12.59 31.04 60.83
N PRO A 428 13.76 31.09 61.50
CA PRO A 428 15.05 30.66 60.97
C PRO A 428 15.81 29.63 61.87
N SER A 429 16.84 28.99 61.31
CA SER A 429 18.17 28.71 61.90
C SER A 429 19.08 28.09 60.85
#